data_AF-A0A653XJT4-F1
#
_entry.id   AF-A0A653XJT4-F1
#
_cell.length_a   1.000
_cell.length_b   1.000
_cell.length_c   1.000
_cell.angle_alpha   90.00
_cell.angle_beta   90.00
_cell.angle_gamma   90.00
#
_symmetry.space_group_name_H-M   'P 1'
#
loop_
_entity.id
_entity.type
_entity.pdbx_description
1 polymer ?
#
loop_
_entity_poly.entity_id
_entity_poly.type
_entity_poly.pdbx_seq_one_letter_code
_entity_poly.pdbx_strand_id
1 'polypeptide(L)'
;MMDQTLSILFGALIASIVPIATLIINRMQWRIEKKIELLRLKHDRLLSIYTEALDKIGSSLADETWPSDVTSKILVYGSKEVQNTIESYVTNDERSDSLKSSFYYQLSEACNKHLLEIQDNIENLL
;
A
#
# COMPACT_ATOMS: atom_id res chain seq x y z
N MET A 1 30.55 -43.49 -30.81
CA MET A 1 30.57 -42.21 -31.55
C MET A 1 29.19 -41.56 -31.64
N MET A 2 28.11 -42.29 -31.99
CA MET A 2 26.74 -41.73 -32.09
C MET A 2 26.22 -41.13 -30.77
N ASP A 3 26.50 -41.77 -29.62
CA ASP A 3 26.09 -41.28 -28.29
C ASP A 3 26.81 -39.98 -27.86
N GLN A 4 28.07 -39.81 -28.28
CA GLN A 4 28.84 -38.59 -28.01
C GLN A 4 28.31 -37.41 -28.83
N THR A 5 27.98 -37.63 -30.10
CA THR A 5 27.38 -36.59 -30.96
C THR A 5 25.99 -36.18 -30.50
N LEU A 6 25.17 -37.12 -30.02
CA LEU A 6 23.87 -36.82 -29.42
C LEU A 6 24.03 -36.01 -28.13
N SER A 7 24.97 -36.39 -27.26
CA SER A 7 25.25 -35.67 -26.02
C SER A 7 25.73 -34.23 -26.25
N ILE A 8 26.56 -34.01 -27.28
CA ILE A 8 27.02 -32.66 -27.67
C ILE A 8 25.87 -31.83 -28.25
N LEU A 9 25.00 -32.44 -29.05
CA LEU A 9 23.83 -31.75 -29.62
C LEU A 9 22.83 -31.33 -28.53
N PHE A 10 22.56 -32.22 -27.56
CA PHE A 10 21.74 -31.89 -26.39
C PHE A 10 22.41 -30.82 -25.52
N GLY A 11 23.72 -30.91 -25.30
CA GLY A 11 24.49 -29.91 -24.55
C GLY A 11 24.43 -28.52 -25.20
N ALA A 12 24.58 -28.44 -26.53
CA ALA A 12 24.48 -27.18 -27.28
C ALA A 12 23.06 -26.61 -27.26
N LEU A 13 22.04 -27.47 -27.39
CA LEU A 13 20.64 -27.06 -27.34
C LEU A 13 20.27 -26.53 -25.95
N ILE A 14 20.64 -27.23 -24.88
CA ILE A 14 20.45 -26.77 -23.49
C ILE A 14 21.22 -25.46 -23.24
N ALA A 15 22.47 -25.36 -23.70
CA ALA A 15 23.29 -24.15 -23.53
C ALA A 15 22.70 -22.91 -24.24
N SER A 16 21.88 -23.09 -25.27
CA SER A 16 21.19 -22.00 -25.95
C SER A 16 19.87 -21.59 -25.28
N ILE A 17 19.12 -22.56 -24.73
CA ILE A 17 17.79 -22.34 -24.15
C ILE A 17 17.90 -21.84 -22.70
N VAL A 18 18.85 -22.38 -21.92
CA VAL A 18 19.00 -22.06 -20.50
C VAL A 18 19.22 -20.56 -20.26
N PRO A 19 20.13 -19.85 -20.97
CA PRO A 19 20.32 -18.42 -20.76
C PRO A 19 19.04 -17.60 -21.02
N ILE A 20 18.24 -17.98 -22.02
CA ILE A 20 16.99 -17.32 -22.36
C ILE A 20 15.95 -17.55 -21.24
N ALA A 21 15.80 -18.80 -20.81
CA ALA A 21 14.90 -19.14 -19.71
C ALA A 21 15.29 -18.41 -18.41
N THR A 22 16.59 -18.38 -18.07
CA THR A 22 17.11 -17.64 -16.92
C THR A 22 16.83 -16.15 -17.01
N LEU A 23 17.02 -15.52 -18.19
CA LEU A 23 16.71 -14.11 -18.40
C LEU A 23 15.22 -13.81 -18.20
N ILE A 24 14.34 -14.68 -18.67
CA ILE A 24 12.89 -14.52 -18.51
C ILE A 24 12.51 -14.61 -17.03
N ILE A 25 12.99 -15.63 -16.32
CA ILE A 25 12.72 -15.83 -14.89
C ILE A 25 13.24 -14.65 -14.09
N ASN A 26 14.49 -14.23 -14.30
CA ASN A 26 15.08 -13.09 -13.62
C ASN A 26 14.28 -11.80 -13.86
N ARG A 27 13.80 -11.57 -15.09
CA ARG A 27 12.98 -10.40 -15.41
C ARG A 27 11.62 -10.44 -14.72
N MET A 28 11.00 -11.62 -14.62
CA MET A 28 9.73 -11.79 -13.90
C MET A 28 9.93 -11.54 -12.41
N GLN A 29 10.94 -12.16 -11.81
CA GLN A 29 11.29 -11.97 -10.40
C GLN A 29 11.58 -10.51 -10.10
N TRP A 30 12.39 -9.84 -10.92
CA TRP A 30 12.71 -8.42 -10.75
C TRP A 30 11.46 -7.52 -10.79
N ARG A 31 10.48 -7.82 -11.66
CA ARG A 31 9.22 -7.07 -11.71
C ARG A 31 8.40 -7.26 -10.44
N ILE A 32 8.37 -8.48 -9.90
CA ILE A 32 7.65 -8.78 -8.64
C ILE A 32 8.33 -8.06 -7.48
N GLU A 33 9.66 -8.18 -7.36
CA GLU A 33 10.45 -7.49 -6.33
C GLU A 33 10.25 -5.98 -6.37
N LYS A 34 10.29 -5.36 -7.56
CA LYS A 34 10.03 -3.93 -7.73
C LYS A 34 8.61 -3.53 -7.35
N LYS A 35 7.63 -4.37 -7.66
CA LYS A 35 6.23 -4.12 -7.26
C LYS A 35 6.07 -4.18 -5.75
N ILE A 36 6.68 -5.17 -5.08
CA ILE A 36 6.71 -5.29 -3.62
C ILE A 36 7.39 -4.08 -2.99
N GLU A 37 8.53 -3.64 -3.52
CA GLU A 37 9.25 -2.46 -3.05
C GLU A 37 8.38 -1.19 -3.12
N LEU A 38 7.70 -0.97 -4.24
CA LEU A 38 6.79 0.17 -4.40
C LEU A 38 5.60 0.11 -3.44
N LEU A 39 5.04 -1.07 -3.21
CA LEU A 39 3.94 -1.24 -2.26
C LEU A 39 4.40 -0.99 -0.82
N ARG A 40 5.59 -1.45 -0.43
CA ARG A 40 6.19 -1.16 0.89
C ARG A 40 6.42 0.33 1.08
N LEU A 41 7.01 1.01 0.09
CA LEU A 41 7.19 2.46 0.14
C LEU A 41 5.85 3.21 0.26
N LYS A 42 4.81 2.73 -0.44
CA LYS A 42 3.46 3.28 -0.34
C LYS A 42 2.88 3.07 1.06
N HIS A 43 3.02 1.86 1.62
CA HIS A 43 2.58 1.52 2.97
C HIS A 43 3.24 2.44 4.01
N ASP A 44 4.57 2.54 4.00
CA ASP A 44 5.31 3.33 4.98
C ASP A 44 4.96 4.83 4.91
N ARG A 45 4.77 5.33 3.68
CA ARG A 45 4.33 6.71 3.47
C ARG A 45 2.93 6.95 4.01
N LEU A 46 1.99 6.03 3.77
CA LEU A 46 0.63 6.16 4.30
C LEU A 46 0.59 6.02 5.81
N LEU A 47 1.38 5.10 6.37
CA LEU A 47 1.51 4.96 7.82
C LEU A 47 1.96 6.27 8.45
N SER A 48 3.02 6.89 7.90
CA SER A 48 3.49 8.19 8.37
C SER A 48 2.42 9.28 8.28
N ILE A 49 1.69 9.35 7.16
CA ILE A 49 0.61 10.34 6.97
C ILE A 49 -0.52 10.12 7.97
N TYR A 50 -0.94 8.87 8.17
CA TYR A 50 -2.05 8.53 9.07
C TYR A 50 -1.70 8.71 10.53
N THR A 51 -0.48 8.38 10.95
CA THR A 51 -0.03 8.66 12.31
C THR A 51 0.00 10.17 12.58
N GLU A 52 0.56 10.97 11.67
CA GLU A 52 0.56 12.44 11.79
C GLU A 52 -0.88 13.00 11.80
N ALA A 53 -1.73 12.48 10.91
CA ALA A 53 -3.11 12.90 10.80
C ALA A 53 -3.93 12.61 12.05
N LEU A 54 -3.87 11.39 12.58
CA LEU A 54 -4.62 10.98 13.77
C LEU A 54 -4.18 11.77 15.00
N ASP A 55 -2.88 12.01 15.17
CA ASP A 55 -2.36 12.81 16.30
C ASP A 55 -2.87 14.26 16.26
N LYS A 56 -2.81 14.89 15.08
CA LYS A 56 -3.33 16.25 14.87
C LYS A 56 -4.85 16.35 14.96
N ILE A 57 -5.57 15.36 14.41
CA ILE A 57 -7.04 15.35 14.47
C ILE A 57 -7.51 15.11 15.91
N GLY A 58 -6.85 14.21 16.66
CA GLY A 58 -7.18 13.95 18.06
C GLY A 58 -7.09 15.20 18.92
N SER A 59 -6.02 15.99 18.75
CA SER A 59 -5.87 17.28 19.43
C SER A 59 -6.85 18.34 18.91
N SER A 60 -7.08 18.41 17.60
CA SER A 60 -7.93 19.45 17.01
C SER A 60 -9.44 19.22 17.19
N LEU A 61 -9.87 17.99 17.47
CA LEU A 61 -11.27 17.67 17.81
C LEU A 61 -11.76 18.35 19.10
N ALA A 62 -10.83 18.61 20.04
CA ALA A 62 -11.13 19.36 21.26
C ALA A 62 -11.34 20.85 20.96
N ASP A 63 -10.52 21.41 20.07
CA ASP A 63 -10.52 22.84 19.74
C ASP A 63 -11.42 23.20 18.53
N GLU A 64 -12.10 22.20 17.96
CA GLU A 64 -12.97 22.32 16.77
C GLU A 64 -12.30 22.92 15.53
N THR A 65 -10.97 22.86 15.50
CA THR A 65 -10.16 23.33 14.39
C THR A 65 -9.88 22.18 13.42
N TRP A 66 -9.73 22.52 12.14
CA TRP A 66 -9.42 21.55 11.09
C TRP A 66 -8.09 21.92 10.45
N PRO A 67 -7.00 21.21 10.79
CA PRO A 67 -5.69 21.47 10.19
C PRO A 67 -5.75 21.23 8.68
N SER A 68 -5.65 22.30 7.90
CA SER A 68 -5.78 22.24 6.44
C SER A 68 -4.69 21.39 5.78
N ASP A 69 -3.52 21.31 6.41
CA ASP A 69 -2.40 20.46 6.01
C ASP A 69 -2.75 18.97 6.13
N VAL A 70 -3.44 18.57 7.20
CA VAL A 70 -3.87 17.19 7.43
C VAL A 70 -5.01 16.83 6.51
N THR A 71 -6.05 17.67 6.44
CA THR A 71 -7.22 17.40 5.60
C THR A 71 -6.83 17.26 4.13
N SER A 72 -5.95 18.14 3.63
CA SER A 72 -5.46 18.06 2.25
C SER A 72 -4.64 16.80 1.98
N LYS A 73 -3.73 16.40 2.89
CA LYS A 73 -2.96 15.16 2.77
C LYS A 73 -3.88 13.94 2.71
N ILE A 74 -4.91 13.88 3.56
CA ILE A 74 -5.83 12.74 3.61
C ILE A 74 -6.71 12.70 2.34
N LEU A 75 -7.21 13.84 1.87
CA LEU A 75 -8.00 13.91 0.65
C LEU A 75 -7.21 13.49 -0.60
N VAL A 76 -5.90 13.70 -0.62
CA VAL A 76 -5.04 13.32 -1.76
C VAL A 76 -4.58 11.87 -1.67
N TYR A 77 -4.15 11.41 -0.50
CA TYR A 77 -3.48 10.11 -0.35
C TYR A 77 -4.37 9.02 0.26
N GLY A 78 -5.43 9.41 0.96
CA GLY A 78 -6.30 8.47 1.67
C GLY A 78 -7.13 7.61 0.72
N SER A 79 -7.57 6.45 1.22
CA SER A 79 -8.61 5.67 0.52
C SER A 79 -9.92 6.44 0.49
N LYS A 80 -10.83 6.04 -0.41
CA LYS A 80 -12.18 6.62 -0.46
C LYS A 80 -12.93 6.48 0.86
N GLU A 81 -12.72 5.38 1.59
CA GLU A 81 -13.34 5.18 2.91
C GLU A 81 -12.90 6.27 3.89
N VAL A 82 -11.58 6.52 3.99
CA VAL A 82 -11.02 7.59 4.85
C VAL A 82 -11.53 8.97 4.44
N GLN A 83 -11.57 9.26 3.14
CA GLN A 83 -12.08 10.54 2.62
C GLN A 83 -13.55 10.75 3.01
N ASN A 84 -14.39 9.74 2.76
CA ASN A 84 -15.81 9.79 3.09
C ASN A 84 -16.04 9.97 4.59
N THR A 85 -15.25 9.33 5.46
CA THR A 85 -15.37 9.49 6.91
C THR A 85 -15.12 10.95 7.32
N ILE A 86 -14.13 11.61 6.74
CA ILE A 86 -13.85 13.03 7.00
C ILE A 86 -14.96 13.92 6.45
N GLU A 87 -15.34 13.75 5.19
CA GLU A 87 -16.38 14.57 4.56
C GLU A 87 -17.72 14.46 5.30
N SER A 88 -18.09 13.24 5.70
CA SER A 88 -19.34 12.97 6.44
C SER A 88 -19.35 13.67 7.80
N TYR A 89 -18.20 13.73 8.47
CA TYR A 89 -18.09 14.38 9.77
C TYR A 89 -18.02 15.91 9.65
N VAL A 90 -17.28 16.44 8.67
CA VAL A 90 -17.18 17.90 8.42
C VAL A 90 -18.53 18.50 8.02
N THR A 91 -19.35 17.75 7.29
CA THR A 91 -20.67 18.20 6.82
C THR A 91 -21.76 18.05 7.89
N ASN A 92 -21.48 17.37 9.01
CA ASN A 92 -22.42 17.21 10.09
C ASN A 92 -22.33 18.39 11.07
N ASP A 93 -23.44 19.10 11.26
CA ASP A 93 -23.51 20.25 12.17
C ASP A 93 -23.55 19.83 13.65
N GLU A 94 -23.90 18.57 13.95
CA GLU A 94 -23.90 18.06 15.33
C GLU A 94 -22.50 17.68 15.81
N ARG A 95 -22.04 18.32 16.90
CA ARG A 95 -20.68 18.13 17.46
C ARG A 95 -20.67 17.68 18.92
N SER A 96 -21.47 16.66 19.25
CA SER A 96 -21.42 16.05 20.58
C SER A 96 -20.09 15.30 20.81
N ASP A 97 -19.68 15.19 22.08
CA ASP A 97 -18.45 14.46 22.44
C ASP A 97 -18.50 12.97 22.03
N SER A 98 -19.69 12.36 22.06
CA SER A 98 -19.88 10.99 21.59
C SER A 98 -19.66 10.86 20.08
N LEU A 99 -20.10 11.85 19.30
CA LEU A 99 -19.85 11.91 17.85
C LEU A 99 -18.37 12.15 17.54
N LYS A 100 -17.69 13.04 18.29
CA LYS A 100 -16.23 13.26 18.19
C LYS A 100 -15.46 11.96 18.40
N SER A 101 -15.76 11.22 19.47
CA SER A 101 -15.11 9.94 19.76
C SER A 101 -15.43 8.86 18.73
N SER A 102 -16.68 8.78 18.27
CA SER A 102 -17.10 7.81 17.26
C SER A 102 -16.41 8.08 15.91
N PHE A 103 -16.34 9.35 15.51
CA PHE A 103 -15.61 9.77 14.31
C PHE A 103 -14.13 9.39 14.38
N TYR A 104 -13.47 9.72 15.49
CA TYR A 104 -12.05 9.41 15.66
C TYR A 104 -11.78 7.90 15.53
N TYR A 105 -12.64 7.08 16.14
CA TYR A 105 -12.56 5.63 16.03
C TYR A 105 -12.77 5.15 14.59
N GLN A 106 -13.83 5.61 13.91
CA GLN A 106 -14.12 5.24 12.53
C GLN A 106 -13.00 5.66 11.57
N LEU A 107 -12.42 6.84 11.78
CA LEU A 107 -11.30 7.32 10.99
C LEU A 107 -10.07 6.43 11.19
N SER A 108 -9.75 6.09 12.45
CA SER A 108 -8.64 5.18 12.75
C SER A 108 -8.86 3.79 12.14
N GLU A 109 -10.09 3.28 12.16
CA GLU A 109 -10.45 2.01 11.55
C GLU A 109 -10.23 2.05 10.02
N ALA A 110 -10.75 3.09 9.34
CA ALA A 110 -10.61 3.26 7.90
C ALA A 110 -9.12 3.40 7.48
N CYS A 111 -8.31 4.13 8.25
CA CYS A 111 -6.87 4.23 8.02
C CYS A 111 -6.19 2.86 8.12
N ASN A 112 -6.50 2.08 9.17
CA ASN A 112 -5.95 0.75 9.36
C ASN A 112 -6.38 -0.23 8.26
N LYS A 113 -7.64 -0.19 7.82
CA LYS A 113 -8.11 -1.01 6.69
C LYS A 113 -7.33 -0.72 5.42
N HIS A 114 -7.11 0.55 5.08
CA HIS A 114 -6.33 0.90 3.89
C HIS A 114 -4.87 0.45 3.98
N LEU A 115 -4.26 0.49 5.17
CA LEU A 115 -2.92 -0.06 5.38
C LEU A 115 -2.90 -1.60 5.21
N LEU A 116 -3.90 -2.29 5.79
CA LEU A 116 -4.05 -3.74 5.66
C LEU A 116 -4.26 -4.16 4.20
N GLU A 117 -5.06 -3.44 3.41
CA GLU A 117 -5.21 -3.72 1.98
C GLU A 117 -3.87 -3.70 1.24
N ILE A 118 -2.96 -2.79 1.59
CA ILE A 118 -1.64 -2.72 0.96
C ILE A 118 -0.76 -3.88 1.45
N GLN A 119 -0.85 -4.23 2.73
CA GLN A 119 -0.15 -5.38 3.29
C GLN A 119 -0.61 -6.69 2.61
N ASP A 120 -1.92 -6.91 2.46
CA ASP A 120 -2.49 -8.06 1.76
C ASP A 120 -2.00 -8.11 0.30
N ASN A 121 -1.90 -6.95 -0.37
CA ASN A 121 -1.35 -6.89 -1.73
C ASN A 121 0.13 -7.26 -1.80
N ILE A 122 0.91 -7.01 -0.75
CA ILE A 122 2.31 -7.44 -0.65
C ILE A 122 2.37 -8.95 -0.42
N GLU A 123 1.57 -9.47 0.50
CA GLU A 123 1.54 -10.90 0.83
C GLU A 123 1.08 -11.76 -0.35
N ASN A 124 0.13 -11.28 -1.15
CA ASN A 124 -0.31 -11.96 -2.37
C ASN A 124 0.73 -11.97 -3.52
N LEU A 125 1.81 -11.19 -3.40
CA LEU A 125 2.89 -11.13 -4.39
C LEU A 125 4.15 -11.90 -3.97
N LEU A 126 4.22 -12.32 -2.70
CA LEU A 126 5.29 -13.17 -2.15
C LEU A 126 5.00 -14.66 -2.43
#